data_AF-A0A930GQU7-F1
#
_entry.id   AF-A0A930GQU7-F1
#
_cell.length_a   1.000
_cell.length_b   1.000
_cell.length_c   1.000
_cell.angle_alpha   90.00
_cell.angle_beta   90.00
_cell.angle_gamma   90.00
#
_symmetry.space_group_name_H-M   'P 1'
#
loop_
_entity.id
_entity.type
_entity.pdbx_description
1 polymer ?
#
loop_
_entity_poly.entity_id
_entity_poly.type
_entity_poly.pdbx_seq_one_letter_code
_entity_poly.pdbx_strand_id
1 'polypeptide(L)'
;MKDLKVSYQRNLKSNQLIFEPEESFLLELKSKYAFELGMIEHNNIKNFLKPFIKRLNSKIEICYDISSLQPVSRIFEVKTLNAEEIKSFIIEIITATKSLEEFLLEASSIVLDPE
;
A
#
# COMPACT_ATOMS: atom_id res chain seq x y z
N MET A 1 5.57 10.60 8.09
CA MET A 1 5.61 9.21 8.60
C MET A 1 6.86 8.92 9.45
N LYS A 2 7.05 9.54 10.62
CA LYS A 2 8.31 9.39 11.39
C LYS A 2 8.50 8.02 12.07
N ASP A 3 7.45 7.21 12.17
CA ASP A 3 7.45 5.93 12.90
C ASP A 3 7.32 4.70 11.97
N LEU A 4 7.63 4.85 10.67
CA LEU A 4 7.55 3.77 9.68
C LEU A 4 8.83 3.74 8.82
N LYS A 5 9.60 2.67 8.92
CA LYS A 5 10.79 2.47 8.08
C LYS A 5 10.39 1.82 6.77
N VAL A 6 10.80 2.41 5.67
CA VAL A 6 10.56 1.90 4.33
C VAL A 6 11.86 1.35 3.76
N SER A 7 11.82 0.12 3.25
CA SER A 7 12.97 -0.49 2.58
C SER A 7 12.55 -1.28 1.34
N TYR A 8 13.52 -1.50 0.46
CA TYR A 8 13.34 -2.27 -0.77
C TYR A 8 14.23 -3.50 -0.72
N GLN A 9 13.66 -4.67 -0.93
CA GLN A 9 14.42 -5.92 -1.02
C GLN A 9 14.26 -6.54 -2.40
N ARG A 10 15.36 -6.58 -3.13
CA ARG A 10 15.42 -7.20 -4.46
C ARG A 10 16.25 -8.48 -4.42
N ASN A 11 15.70 -9.56 -4.96
CA ASN A 11 16.45 -10.78 -5.26
C ASN A 11 16.23 -11.17 -6.73
N LEU A 12 16.77 -12.32 -7.16
CA LEU A 12 16.67 -12.77 -8.56
C LEU A 12 15.23 -13.05 -9.03
N LYS A 13 14.29 -13.29 -8.10
CA LYS A 13 12.91 -13.71 -8.39
C LYS A 13 11.85 -12.69 -7.96
N SER A 14 12.15 -11.75 -7.07
CA SER A 14 11.18 -10.78 -6.57
C SER A 14 11.79 -9.43 -6.22
N ASN A 15 10.94 -8.41 -6.30
CA ASN A 15 11.18 -7.06 -5.81
C ASN A 15 10.09 -6.71 -4.78
N GLN A 16 10.48 -6.50 -3.53
CA GLN A 16 9.56 -6.26 -2.42
C GLN A 16 9.74 -4.86 -1.86
N LEU A 17 8.62 -4.18 -1.63
CA LEU A 17 8.53 -2.98 -0.80
C LEU A 17 8.13 -3.39 0.61
N ILE A 18 8.92 -3.02 1.61
CA ILE A 18 8.73 -3.47 3.00
C ILE A 18 8.57 -2.24 3.89
N PHE A 19 7.46 -2.20 4.62
CA PHE A 19 7.20 -1.25 5.68
C PHE A 19 7.40 -1.93 7.04
N GLU A 20 8.32 -1.41 7.85
CA GLU A 20 8.60 -1.86 9.21
C GLU A 20 8.20 -0.74 10.20
N PRO A 21 7.07 -0.87 10.92
CA PRO A 21 6.68 0.08 11.96
C PRO A 21 7.70 0.09 13.10
N GLU A 22 8.05 1.29 13.57
CA GLU A 22 8.83 1.47 14.79
C GLU A 22 7.99 1.08 16.03
N GLU A 23 8.63 0.94 17.20
CA GLU A 23 7.97 0.41 18.40
C GLU A 23 6.71 1.19 18.82
N SER A 24 6.76 2.53 18.73
CA SER A 24 5.64 3.44 19.00
C SER A 24 4.43 3.09 18.15
N PHE A 25 4.62 3.05 16.83
CA PHE A 25 3.54 2.78 15.88
C PHE A 25 3.14 1.30 15.84
N LEU A 26 4.05 0.37 16.16
CA LEU A 26 3.73 -1.05 16.28
C LEU A 26 2.70 -1.32 17.39
N LEU A 27 2.75 -0.57 18.50
CA LEU A 27 1.75 -0.65 19.57
C LEU A 27 0.39 -0.15 19.09
N GLU A 28 0.34 0.96 18.35
CA GLU A 28 -0.89 1.46 17.73
C GLU A 28 -1.44 0.48 16.70
N LEU A 29 -0.58 -0.10 15.87
CA LEU A 29 -0.94 -1.07 14.86
C LEU A 29 -1.58 -2.33 15.46
N LYS A 30 -1.10 -2.77 16.63
CA LYS A 30 -1.63 -3.93 17.37
C LYS A 30 -2.87 -3.60 18.21
N SER A 31 -3.19 -2.33 18.41
CA SER A 31 -4.32 -1.88 19.23
C SER A 31 -5.32 -1.11 18.37
N LYS A 32 -5.10 0.19 18.19
CA LYS A 32 -5.96 1.12 17.45
C LYS A 32 -6.26 0.66 16.02
N TYR A 33 -5.26 0.15 15.30
CA TYR A 33 -5.40 -0.22 13.87
C TYR A 33 -5.46 -1.73 13.63
N ALA A 34 -5.77 -2.52 14.67
CA ALA A 34 -5.78 -3.98 14.57
C ALA A 34 -6.86 -4.49 13.59
N PHE A 35 -7.99 -3.77 13.51
CA PHE A 35 -9.08 -4.09 12.59
C PHE A 35 -8.65 -3.88 11.13
N GLU A 36 -8.10 -2.72 10.83
CA GLU A 36 -7.66 -2.32 9.50
C GLU A 36 -6.54 -3.23 9.02
N LEU A 37 -5.58 -3.55 9.89
CA LEU A 37 -4.53 -4.54 9.61
C LEU A 37 -5.14 -5.90 9.24
N GLY A 38 -6.14 -6.35 9.99
CA GLY A 38 -6.87 -7.58 9.69
C GLY A 38 -7.59 -7.54 8.34
N MET A 39 -8.23 -6.41 8.01
CA MET A 39 -8.94 -6.25 6.75
C MET A 39 -8.00 -6.31 5.54
N ILE A 40 -6.89 -5.57 5.55
CA ILE A 40 -5.94 -5.56 4.43
C ILE A 40 -5.18 -6.88 4.28
N GLU A 41 -5.00 -7.64 5.37
CA GLU A 41 -4.32 -8.93 5.34
C GLU A 41 -5.19 -10.04 4.75
N HIS A 42 -6.44 -10.14 5.20
CA HIS A 42 -7.29 -11.29 4.90
C HIS A 42 -8.11 -11.10 3.63
N ASN A 43 -8.35 -9.85 3.20
CA ASN A 43 -9.15 -9.57 2.02
C ASN A 43 -8.28 -9.24 0.81
N ASN A 44 -8.92 -9.28 -0.36
CA ASN A 44 -8.36 -8.74 -1.59
C ASN A 44 -9.14 -7.50 -1.97
N ILE A 45 -8.64 -6.34 -1.56
CA ILE A 45 -9.30 -5.06 -1.81
C ILE A 45 -9.05 -4.70 -3.27
N LYS A 46 -10.13 -4.57 -4.04
CA LYS A 46 -10.05 -4.26 -5.47
C LYS A 46 -9.25 -2.98 -5.69
N ASN A 47 -8.39 -2.98 -6.70
CA ASN A 47 -7.51 -1.88 -7.10
C ASN A 47 -6.33 -1.57 -6.15
N PHE A 48 -6.11 -2.37 -5.10
CA PHE A 48 -4.91 -2.30 -4.26
C PHE A 48 -4.03 -3.54 -4.44
N LEU A 49 -2.73 -3.37 -4.18
CA LEU A 49 -1.84 -4.52 -4.02
C LEU A 49 -2.16 -5.21 -2.70
N LYS A 50 -2.26 -6.54 -2.73
CA LYS A 50 -2.45 -7.32 -1.51
C LYS A 50 -1.14 -7.36 -0.70
N PRO A 51 -1.12 -6.92 0.56
CA PRO A 51 0.06 -7.04 1.40
C PRO A 51 0.28 -8.50 1.83
N PHE A 52 1.54 -8.83 2.09
CA PHE A 52 1.97 -10.02 2.81
C PHE A 52 2.50 -9.59 4.17
N ILE A 53 1.81 -9.98 5.25
CA ILE A 53 2.16 -9.59 6.61
C ILE A 53 3.09 -10.66 7.22
N LYS A 54 4.34 -10.28 7.51
CA LYS A 54 5.26 -11.15 8.25
C LYS A 54 5.21 -10.81 9.73
N ARG A 55 5.18 -11.85 10.57
CA ARG A 55 5.26 -11.73 12.04
C ARG A 55 6.42 -12.59 12.54
N LEU A 56 7.48 -11.95 13.03
CA LEU A 56 8.68 -12.64 13.55
C LEU A 56 9.21 -11.87 14.76
N ASN A 57 9.54 -12.58 15.85
CA ASN A 57 10.19 -12.01 17.04
C ASN A 57 9.50 -10.72 17.54
N SER A 58 8.17 -10.75 17.66
CA SER A 58 7.32 -9.62 18.09
C SER A 58 7.24 -8.43 17.12
N LYS A 59 7.95 -8.46 15.98
CA LYS A 59 7.86 -7.46 14.91
C LYS A 59 6.77 -7.82 13.89
N ILE A 60 6.30 -6.79 13.19
CA ILE A 60 5.40 -6.92 12.04
C ILE A 60 6.10 -6.25 10.85
N GLU A 61 6.09 -6.88 9.68
CA GLU A 61 6.50 -6.26 8.42
C GLU A 61 5.33 -6.33 7.44
N ILE A 62 5.00 -5.21 6.80
CA ILE A 62 3.97 -5.13 5.75
C ILE A 62 4.70 -5.12 4.41
N CYS A 63 4.64 -6.23 3.69
CA CYS A 63 5.39 -6.42 2.45
C CYS A 63 4.45 -6.34 1.23
N TYR A 64 4.86 -5.64 0.18
CA TYR A 64 4.18 -5.65 -1.12
C TYR A 64 5.12 -6.21 -2.18
N ASP A 65 4.62 -7.11 -3.02
CA ASP A 65 5.32 -7.50 -4.24
C ASP A 65 5.11 -6.42 -5.30
N ILE A 66 6.21 -5.76 -5.65
CA ILE A 66 6.25 -4.70 -6.67
C ILE A 66 7.05 -5.16 -7.90
N SER A 67 7.23 -6.47 -8.06
CA SER A 67 7.85 -7.06 -9.25
C SER A 67 7.08 -6.64 -10.49
N SER A 68 7.81 -6.21 -11.53
CA SER A 68 7.23 -5.73 -12.80
C SER A 68 6.34 -4.49 -12.69
N LEU A 69 6.25 -3.83 -11.53
CA LEU A 69 5.58 -2.55 -11.37
C LEU A 69 6.58 -1.40 -11.56
N GLN A 70 6.13 -0.31 -12.16
CA GLN A 70 6.90 0.91 -12.32
C GLN A 70 6.25 2.05 -11.54
N PRO A 71 7.03 2.90 -10.84
CA PRO A 71 6.50 4.12 -10.24
C PRO A 71 5.84 4.99 -11.30
N VAL A 72 4.66 5.54 -10.97
CA VAL A 72 3.89 6.41 -11.88
C VAL A 72 4.70 7.64 -12.30
N SER A 73 5.49 8.21 -11.40
CA SER A 73 6.42 9.32 -11.69
C SER A 73 7.34 9.01 -12.87
N ARG A 74 7.91 7.79 -12.91
CA ARG A 74 8.80 7.34 -13.99
C ARG A 74 8.06 7.15 -15.32
N ILE A 75 6.79 6.77 -15.28
CA ILE A 75 5.96 6.68 -16.50
C ILE A 75 5.76 8.09 -17.09
N PHE A 76 5.51 9.09 -16.24
CA PHE A 76 5.28 10.47 -16.67
C PHE A 76 6.53 11.17 -17.21
N GLU A 77 7.73 10.72 -16.84
CA GLU A 77 8.99 11.21 -17.43
C GLU A 77 9.13 10.85 -18.92
N VAL A 78 8.57 9.71 -19.35
CA VAL A 78 8.79 9.16 -20.70
C VAL A 78 7.54 9.17 -21.57
N LYS A 79 6.35 9.26 -20.97
CA LYS A 79 5.06 9.20 -21.68
C LYS A 79 4.17 10.35 -21.27
N THR A 80 3.69 11.10 -22.26
CA THR A 80 2.55 12.00 -22.09
C THR A 80 1.26 11.21 -22.10
N LEU A 81 0.44 11.36 -21.06
CA LEU A 81 -0.91 10.78 -21.04
C LEU A 81 -1.88 11.64 -21.86
N ASN A 82 -2.76 10.99 -22.62
CA ASN A 82 -3.88 11.68 -23.26
C ASN A 82 -5.07 11.85 -22.28
N ALA A 83 -6.06 12.64 -22.70
CA ALA A 83 -7.22 12.96 -21.85
C ALA A 83 -8.01 11.72 -21.39
N GLU A 84 -8.18 10.71 -22.25
CA GLU A 84 -8.90 9.49 -21.89
C GLU A 84 -8.09 8.62 -20.93
N GLU A 85 -6.77 8.56 -21.08
CA GLU A 85 -5.88 7.86 -20.13
C GLU A 85 -5.92 8.52 -18.74
N ILE A 86 -5.89 9.85 -18.68
CA ILE A 86 -6.01 10.60 -17.42
C ILE A 86 -7.38 10.34 -16.77
N LYS A 87 -8.45 10.43 -17.57
CA LYS A 87 -9.82 10.16 -17.09
C LYS A 87 -9.96 8.75 -16.55
N SER A 88 -9.44 7.75 -17.27
CA SER A 88 -9.43 6.36 -16.81
C SER A 88 -8.66 6.20 -15.51
N PHE A 89 -7.48 6.80 -15.40
CA PHE A 89 -6.66 6.75 -14.18
C PHE A 89 -7.40 7.33 -12.97
N ILE A 90 -8.06 8.48 -13.13
CA ILE A 90 -8.87 9.11 -12.07
C ILE A 90 -10.06 8.21 -11.68
N ILE A 91 -10.76 7.60 -12.64
CA ILE A 91 -11.86 6.67 -12.38
C ILE A 91 -11.38 5.45 -11.59
N GLU A 92 -10.21 4.91 -11.91
CA GLU A 92 -9.63 3.78 -11.17
C GLU A 92 -9.28 4.17 -9.72
N ILE A 93 -8.76 5.38 -9.48
CA ILE A 93 -8.52 5.89 -8.12
C ILE A 93 -9.84 6.00 -7.35
N ILE A 94 -10.88 6.60 -7.94
CA ILE A 94 -12.20 6.71 -7.30
C ILE A 94 -12.76 5.31 -6.99
N THR A 95 -12.57 4.36 -7.90
CA THR A 95 -13.02 2.97 -7.73
C THR A 95 -12.28 2.27 -6.60
N ALA A 96 -10.97 2.50 -6.48
CA ALA A 96 -10.16 2.03 -5.35
C ALA A 96 -10.65 2.65 -4.03
N THR A 97 -10.92 3.94 -3.98
CA THR A 97 -11.46 4.59 -2.77
C THR A 97 -12.79 3.95 -2.34
N LYS A 98 -13.68 3.63 -3.28
CA LYS A 98 -14.96 2.98 -2.98
C LYS A 98 -14.82 1.54 -2.52
N SER A 99 -13.83 0.80 -3.02
CA SER A 99 -13.64 -0.62 -2.63
C SER A 99 -13.23 -0.78 -1.17
N LEU A 100 -12.72 0.27 -0.52
CA LEU A 100 -12.45 0.28 0.91
C LEU A 100 -13.72 0.20 1.77
N GLU A 101 -14.83 0.80 1.31
CA GLU A 101 -16.09 0.84 2.05
C GLU A 101 -16.65 -0.57 2.30
N GLU A 102 -16.44 -1.50 1.36
CA GLU A 102 -16.84 -2.92 1.47
C GLU A 102 -16.21 -3.61 2.69
N PHE A 103 -15.08 -3.10 3.18
CA PHE A 103 -14.33 -3.63 4.31
C PHE A 103 -14.33 -2.69 5.52
N LEU A 104 -15.22 -1.68 5.54
CA LEU A 104 -15.32 -0.67 6.59
C LEU A 104 -14.00 0.11 6.80
N LEU A 105 -13.20 0.25 5.74
CA LEU A 105 -11.97 1.03 5.76
C LEU A 105 -12.27 2.47 5.32
N GLU A 106 -11.66 3.44 6.01
CA GLU A 106 -11.91 4.84 5.71
C GLU A 106 -11.15 5.31 4.45
N ALA A 107 -11.89 5.90 3.50
CA ALA A 107 -11.35 6.55 2.31
C ALA A 107 -10.31 7.64 2.63
N SER A 108 -10.46 8.32 3.78
CA SER A 108 -9.54 9.34 4.31
C SER A 108 -8.12 8.82 4.56
N SER A 109 -7.96 7.49 4.67
CA SER A 109 -6.66 6.85 4.91
C SER A 109 -5.82 6.68 3.65
N ILE A 110 -6.37 6.97 2.46
CA ILE A 110 -5.61 6.92 1.20
C ILE A 110 -4.80 8.21 1.06
N VAL A 111 -3.50 8.04 0.82
CA VAL A 111 -2.55 9.12 0.56
C VAL A 111 -1.78 8.83 -0.73
N LEU A 112 -1.65 9.84 -1.60
CA LEU A 112 -0.88 9.73 -2.85
C LEU A 112 0.61 10.02 -2.66
N ASP A 113 0.92 10.88 -1.70
CA ASP A 113 2.29 11.22 -1.32
C ASP A 113 2.37 11.23 0.22
N PRO A 114 2.72 10.09 0.83
CA PRO A 114 2.86 10.00 2.27
C PRO A 114 4.19 10.59 2.74
N GLU A 115 4.21 11.89 3.10
CA GLU A 115 5.33 12.49 3.86
C GLU A 115 5.39 11.99 5.32
#